data_AF-A0A442BET6-F1
#
_entry.id   AF-A0A442BET6-F1
#
_cell.length_a   1.000
_cell.length_b   1.000
_cell.length_c   1.000
_cell.angle_alpha   90.00
_cell.angle_beta   90.00
_cell.angle_gamma   90.00
#
_symmetry.space_group_name_H-M   'P 1'
#
loop_
_entity.id
_entity.type
_entity.pdbx_description
1 polymer ?
#
loop_
_entity_poly.entity_id
_entity_poly.type
_entity_poly.pdbx_seq_one_letter_code
_entity_poly.pdbx_strand_id
1 'polypeptide(L)'
;MASSAAQVIARPEPSAHRLTVLVALGDVQLAEQLADALAASDDLLPTLAGSSTGQPADVAVTDDAALESRAVGSAMPVVLLSRRGGHERCPGNVVAVLPPSADGLLIAAAARLAASGYRID
;
A
#
# COMPACT_ATOMS: atom_id res chain seq x y z
N MET A 1 -13.04 40.44 21.36
CA MET A 1 -11.95 39.44 21.38
C MET A 1 -12.49 38.13 21.93
N ALA A 2 -12.60 37.11 21.08
CA ALA A 2 -12.56 35.67 21.40
C ALA A 2 -13.01 34.92 20.13
N SER A 3 -12.06 34.67 19.22
CA SER A 3 -12.29 33.81 18.06
C SER A 3 -12.30 32.37 18.57
N SER A 4 -13.49 31.78 18.73
CA SER A 4 -13.63 30.40 19.20
C SER A 4 -13.38 29.46 18.01
N ALA A 5 -12.20 28.85 18.02
CA ALA A 5 -11.69 27.90 17.04
C ALA A 5 -12.56 26.62 17.01
N ALA A 6 -13.70 26.68 16.35
CA ALA A 6 -14.35 25.49 15.81
C ALA A 6 -13.55 25.08 14.56
N GLN A 7 -12.38 24.48 14.77
CA GLN A 7 -11.77 23.66 13.71
C GLN A 7 -12.69 22.46 13.52
N VAL A 8 -13.64 22.65 12.61
CA VAL A 8 -14.24 21.59 11.82
C VAL A 8 -13.10 20.64 11.48
N ILE A 9 -13.14 19.42 12.03
CA ILE A 9 -12.35 18.32 11.52
C ILE A 9 -12.86 18.18 10.09
N ALA A 10 -12.20 18.87 9.15
CA ALA A 10 -12.46 18.73 7.74
C ALA A 10 -12.27 17.24 7.50
N ARG A 11 -13.39 16.55 7.33
CA ARG A 11 -13.44 15.23 6.73
C ARG A 11 -12.50 15.37 5.53
N PRO A 12 -11.34 14.67 5.48
CA PRO A 12 -10.46 14.80 4.34
C PRO A 12 -11.35 14.51 3.15
N GLU A 13 -11.56 15.53 2.30
CA GLU A 13 -12.29 15.35 1.07
C GLU A 13 -11.60 14.17 0.39
N PRO A 14 -12.33 13.09 0.02
CA PRO A 14 -11.70 11.93 -0.59
C PRO A 14 -10.91 12.49 -1.76
N SER A 15 -9.59 12.45 -1.61
CA SER A 15 -8.72 13.32 -2.38
C SER A 15 -8.98 12.98 -3.83
N ALA A 16 -9.15 14.00 -4.67
CA ALA A 16 -9.20 13.83 -6.13
C ALA A 16 -7.89 13.20 -6.69
N HIS A 17 -6.96 12.81 -5.81
CA HIS A 17 -5.73 12.13 -6.08
C HIS A 17 -5.89 10.63 -5.77
N ARG A 18 -5.95 9.81 -6.81
CA ARG A 18 -5.92 8.35 -6.67
C ARG A 18 -4.54 7.94 -6.19
N LEU A 19 -4.51 7.11 -5.15
CA LEU A 19 -3.28 6.56 -4.61
C LEU A 19 -2.72 5.52 -5.59
N THR A 20 -1.50 5.74 -6.09
CA THR A 20 -0.83 4.78 -6.99
C THR A 20 -0.22 3.67 -6.16
N VAL A 21 -0.72 2.44 -6.35
CA VAL A 21 -0.28 1.25 -5.61
C VAL A 21 0.53 0.34 -6.52
N LEU A 22 1.83 0.19 -6.28
CA LEU A 22 2.66 -0.76 -7.01
C LEU A 22 2.43 -2.17 -6.45
N VAL A 23 1.93 -3.09 -7.27
CA VAL A 23 1.78 -4.50 -6.91
C VAL A 23 2.96 -5.27 -7.47
N ALA A 24 3.85 -5.70 -6.57
CA ALA A 24 5.08 -6.41 -6.86
C ALA A 24 5.06 -7.77 -6.14
N LEU A 25 4.31 -8.73 -6.65
CA LEU A 25 4.26 -10.09 -6.08
C LEU A 25 5.10 -11.04 -6.93
N GLY A 26 5.65 -12.09 -6.31
CA GLY A 26 6.34 -13.16 -7.01
C GLY A 26 5.39 -14.05 -7.83
N ASP A 27 4.12 -14.10 -7.45
CA ASP A 27 3.05 -14.79 -8.20
C ASP A 27 2.29 -13.79 -9.09
N VAL A 28 2.37 -13.99 -10.41
CA VAL A 28 1.78 -13.08 -11.40
C VAL A 28 0.25 -13.11 -11.35
N GLN A 29 -0.36 -14.29 -11.19
CA GLN A 29 -1.80 -14.44 -11.10
C GLN A 29 -2.36 -13.78 -9.85
N LEU A 30 -1.66 -13.92 -8.71
CA LEU A 30 -2.02 -13.22 -7.48
C LEU A 30 -1.89 -11.71 -7.67
N ALA A 31 -0.80 -11.25 -8.31
CA ALA A 31 -0.58 -9.83 -8.56
C ALA A 31 -1.71 -9.21 -9.39
N GLU A 32 -2.12 -9.88 -10.46
CA GLU A 32 -3.25 -9.47 -11.31
C GLU A 32 -4.56 -9.46 -10.54
N GLN A 33 -4.88 -10.55 -9.83
CA GLN A 33 -6.12 -10.64 -9.04
C GLN A 33 -6.19 -9.56 -7.95
N LEU A 34 -5.06 -9.26 -7.31
CA LEU A 34 -4.98 -8.18 -6.34
C LEU A 34 -5.14 -6.82 -7.01
N ALA A 35 -4.51 -6.60 -8.17
CA ALA A 35 -4.67 -5.36 -8.93
C ALA A 35 -6.13 -5.15 -9.33
N ASP A 36 -6.85 -6.18 -9.80
CA ASP A 36 -8.29 -6.09 -10.09
C ASP A 36 -9.11 -5.76 -8.83
N ALA A 37 -8.82 -6.42 -7.70
CA ALA A 37 -9.51 -6.14 -6.44
C ALA A 37 -9.27 -4.71 -5.93
N LEU A 38 -8.06 -4.18 -6.10
CA LEU A 38 -7.73 -2.80 -5.77
C LEU A 38 -8.34 -1.80 -6.75
N ALA A 39 -8.40 -2.13 -8.05
CA ALA A 39 -9.00 -1.31 -9.08
C ALA A 39 -10.53 -1.16 -8.92
N ALA A 40 -11.16 -2.10 -8.22
CA ALA A 40 -12.56 -1.96 -7.78
C ALA A 40 -12.76 -0.82 -6.75
N SER A 41 -11.69 -0.30 -6.15
CA SER A 41 -11.73 0.87 -5.26
C SER A 41 -11.47 2.15 -6.07
N ASP A 42 -12.42 3.09 -6.07
CA ASP A 42 -12.33 4.36 -6.83
C ASP A 42 -11.16 5.28 -6.45
N ASP A 43 -10.61 5.09 -5.24
CA ASP A 43 -9.53 5.85 -4.63
C ASP A 43 -8.13 5.30 -4.92
N LEU A 44 -8.02 4.13 -5.57
CA LEU A 44 -6.74 3.48 -5.85
C LEU A 44 -6.46 3.33 -7.34
N LEU A 45 -5.18 3.40 -7.71
CA LEU A 45 -4.68 3.12 -9.04
C LEU A 45 -3.58 2.05 -8.95
N PRO A 46 -3.96 0.77 -9.01
CA PRO A 46 -2.98 -0.31 -8.95
C PRO A 46 -2.14 -0.36 -10.24
N THR A 47 -0.85 -0.60 -10.09
CA THR A 47 0.14 -0.71 -11.17
C THR A 47 0.99 -1.95 -10.91
N LEU A 48 1.12 -2.85 -11.89
CA LEU A 48 1.94 -4.05 -11.74
C LEU A 48 3.44 -3.71 -11.88
N ALA A 49 4.28 -4.32 -11.05
CA ALA A 49 5.73 -4.23 -11.19
C ALA A 49 6.18 -4.82 -12.54
N GLY A 50 6.98 -4.05 -13.28
CA GLY A 50 7.37 -4.39 -14.65
C GLY A 50 6.44 -3.84 -15.74
N SER A 51 5.25 -3.32 -15.39
CA SER A 51 4.51 -2.47 -16.31
C SER A 51 5.26 -1.14 -16.45
N SER A 52 5.68 -0.81 -17.67
CA SER A 52 6.52 0.34 -17.98
C SER A 52 5.72 1.66 -17.95
N THR A 53 5.02 1.94 -16.85
CA THR A 53 4.22 3.16 -16.73
C THR A 53 5.08 4.36 -16.33
N GLY A 54 6.32 4.15 -15.86
CA GLY A 54 7.25 5.23 -15.50
C GLY A 54 6.73 6.15 -14.38
N GLN A 55 5.60 5.81 -13.78
CA GLN A 55 4.91 6.64 -12.82
C GLN A 55 5.40 6.29 -11.41
N PRO A 56 5.83 7.27 -10.62
CA PRO A 56 6.22 7.01 -9.24
C PRO A 56 5.00 6.48 -8.48
N ALA A 57 5.13 5.31 -7.88
CA ALA A 57 4.11 4.77 -7.01
C ALA A 57 4.24 5.39 -5.61
N ASP A 58 3.10 5.55 -4.94
CA ASP A 58 3.05 6.12 -3.60
C ASP A 58 3.32 5.05 -2.54
N VAL A 59 2.84 3.83 -2.79
CA VAL A 59 2.94 2.68 -1.89
C VAL A 59 3.16 1.40 -2.69
N ALA A 60 3.95 0.46 -2.15
CA ALA A 60 4.07 -0.89 -2.71
C ALA A 60 3.31 -1.91 -1.88
N VAL A 61 2.79 -2.92 -2.57
CA VAL A 61 2.39 -4.20 -1.99
C VAL A 61 3.34 -5.27 -2.54
N THR A 62 4.05 -5.97 -1.66
CA THR A 62 5.02 -7.00 -2.03
C THR A 62 4.79 -8.26 -1.19
N ASP A 63 5.26 -9.41 -1.66
CA ASP A 63 5.43 -10.60 -0.83
C ASP A 63 6.90 -10.80 -0.40
N ASP A 64 7.13 -11.84 0.41
CA ASP A 64 8.47 -12.23 0.90
C ASP A 64 9.47 -12.42 -0.27
N ALA A 65 9.03 -13.07 -1.35
CA ALA A 65 9.89 -13.42 -2.49
C ALA A 65 10.28 -12.20 -3.34
N ALA A 66 9.33 -11.31 -3.60
CA ALA A 66 9.55 -10.06 -4.34
C ALA A 66 10.32 -9.03 -3.51
N LEU A 67 10.20 -9.08 -2.17
CA LEU A 67 11.00 -8.27 -1.26
C LEU A 67 12.48 -8.66 -1.31
N GLU A 68 12.79 -9.96 -1.29
CA GLU A 68 14.17 -10.47 -1.43
C GLU A 68 14.79 -10.07 -2.79
N SER A 69 13.96 -10.04 -3.84
CA SER A 69 14.37 -9.67 -5.20
C SER A 69 14.57 -8.16 -5.40
N ARG A 70 14.35 -7.34 -4.36
CA ARG A 70 14.38 -5.86 -4.41
C ARG A 70 13.55 -5.28 -5.57
N ALA A 71 12.38 -5.86 -5.83
CA ALA A 71 11.47 -5.35 -6.85
C ALA A 71 10.93 -3.94 -6.53
N VAL A 72 11.07 -3.49 -5.28
CA VAL A 72 10.57 -2.21 -4.77
C VAL A 72 11.71 -1.32 -4.27
N GLY A 73 11.62 -0.02 -4.56
CA GLY A 73 12.58 0.98 -4.09
C GLY A 73 12.65 1.07 -2.56
N SER A 74 13.88 1.16 -2.02
CA SER A 74 14.14 1.14 -0.57
C SER A 74 13.55 2.32 0.22
N ALA A 75 13.11 3.40 -0.43
CA ALA A 75 12.55 4.59 0.22
C ALA A 75 11.02 4.63 0.18
N MET A 76 10.38 3.77 -0.60
CA MET A 76 8.93 3.74 -0.77
C MET A 76 8.29 2.93 0.36
N PRO A 77 7.17 3.38 0.96
CA PRO A 77 6.46 2.61 1.96
C PRO A 77 5.90 1.31 1.38
N VAL A 78 6.08 0.21 2.12
CA VAL A 78 5.74 -1.15 1.66
C VAL A 78 4.75 -1.81 2.61
N VAL A 79 3.68 -2.37 2.04
CA VAL A 79 2.79 -3.33 2.67
C VAL A 79 3.28 -4.72 2.27
N LEU A 80 3.74 -5.50 3.25
CA LEU A 80 4.28 -6.84 3.05
C LEU A 80 3.20 -7.89 3.28
N LEU A 81 2.95 -8.72 2.28
CA LEU A 81 2.14 -9.93 2.38
C LEU A 81 3.05 -11.09 2.78
N SER A 82 3.16 -11.37 4.08
CA SER A 82 4.00 -12.45 4.59
C SER A 82 3.22 -13.47 5.42
N ARG A 83 3.63 -14.73 5.29
CA ARG A 83 3.17 -15.83 6.16
C ARG A 83 3.88 -15.81 7.52
N ARG A 84 5.02 -15.13 7.60
CA ARG A 84 5.82 -14.97 8.82
C ARG A 84 5.13 -13.89 9.65
N GLY A 85 4.43 -14.29 10.71
CA GLY A 85 3.67 -13.35 11.53
C GLY A 85 4.60 -12.39 12.26
N GLY A 86 4.71 -11.13 11.81
CA GLY A 86 5.21 -9.91 12.49
C GLY A 86 6.60 -9.91 13.16
N HIS A 87 7.21 -11.07 13.41
CA HIS A 87 8.34 -11.22 14.33
C HIS A 87 9.70 -11.20 13.62
N GLU A 88 9.71 -11.19 12.29
CA GLU A 88 10.94 -11.07 11.51
C GLU A 88 11.20 -9.62 11.16
N ARG A 89 12.46 -9.21 11.33
CA ARG A 89 12.91 -7.83 11.24
C ARG A 89 12.78 -7.35 9.79
N CYS A 90 11.61 -6.83 9.46
CA CYS A 90 11.31 -6.31 8.14
C CYS A 90 12.21 -5.10 7.83
N PRO A 91 12.55 -4.87 6.56
CA PRO A 91 13.33 -3.69 6.19
C PRO A 91 12.57 -2.42 6.58
N GLY A 92 13.28 -1.36 6.92
CA GLY A 92 12.71 -0.16 7.57
C GLY A 92 11.68 0.63 6.73
N ASN A 93 11.50 0.25 5.47
CA ASN A 93 10.49 0.76 4.55
C ASN A 93 9.16 -0.04 4.59
N VAL A 94 9.14 -1.21 5.23
CA VAL A 94 7.89 -1.94 5.51
C VAL A 94 7.15 -1.21 6.62
N VAL A 95 5.93 -0.82 6.31
CA VAL A 95 5.05 -0.06 7.20
C VAL A 95 3.83 -0.87 7.63
N ALA A 96 3.51 -1.98 6.96
CA ALA A 96 2.45 -2.88 7.37
C ALA A 96 2.79 -4.32 6.96
N VAL A 97 2.50 -5.29 7.83
CA VAL A 97 2.60 -6.72 7.51
C VAL A 97 1.22 -7.34 7.58
N LEU A 98 0.76 -7.93 6.48
CA LEU A 98 -0.52 -8.61 6.38
C LEU A 98 -0.30 -10.09 6.00
N PRO A 99 -1.21 -10.99 6.41
CA PRO A 99 -1.20 -12.35 5.90
C PRO A 99 -1.46 -12.34 4.39
N PRO A 100 -0.91 -13.29 3.60
CA PRO A 100 -1.19 -13.37 2.17
C PRO A 100 -2.65 -13.74 1.86
N SER A 101 -3.41 -14.20 2.86
CA SER A 101 -4.85 -14.43 2.78
C SER A 101 -5.68 -13.17 3.10
N ALA A 102 -5.04 -12.01 3.28
CA ALA A 102 -5.75 -10.75 3.53
C ALA A 102 -6.61 -10.37 2.32
N ASP A 103 -7.84 -9.92 2.59
CA ASP A 103 -8.74 -9.40 1.58
C ASP A 103 -8.21 -8.13 0.92
N GLY A 104 -8.56 -7.93 -0.36
CA GLY A 104 -8.15 -6.75 -1.13
C GLY A 104 -8.54 -5.42 -0.47
N LEU A 105 -9.68 -5.38 0.22
CA LEU A 105 -10.12 -4.20 0.99
C LEU A 105 -9.24 -3.91 2.21
N LEU A 106 -8.74 -4.94 2.88
CA LEU A 106 -7.82 -4.79 4.01
C LEU A 106 -6.46 -4.29 3.52
N ILE A 107 -5.99 -4.84 2.39
CA ILE A 107 -4.75 -4.40 1.73
C ILE A 107 -4.88 -2.93 1.28
N ALA A 108 -6.02 -2.56 0.69
CA ALA A 108 -6.33 -1.18 0.31
C ALA A 108 -6.33 -0.22 1.52
N ALA A 109 -6.90 -0.64 2.66
CA ALA A 109 -6.86 0.14 3.89
C ALA A 109 -5.43 0.32 4.41
N ALA A 110 -4.63 -0.75 4.43
CA ALA A 110 -3.23 -0.69 4.82
C ALA A 110 -2.41 0.22 3.89
N ALA A 111 -2.65 0.17 2.58
CA ALA A 111 -1.99 1.05 1.61
C ALA A 111 -2.32 2.53 1.88
N ARG A 112 -3.58 2.86 2.20
CA ARG A 112 -3.97 4.23 2.56
C ARG A 112 -3.32 4.73 3.84
N LEU A 113 -3.25 3.87 4.85
CA LEU A 113 -2.55 4.18 6.10
C LEU A 113 -1.05 4.39 5.86
N ALA A 114 -0.42 3.51 5.07
CA ALA A 114 0.96 3.62 4.63
C ALA A 114 1.25 4.94 3.91
N ALA A 115 0.40 5.31 2.95
CA ALA A 115 0.51 6.58 2.21
C ALA A 115 0.35 7.80 3.12
N SER A 116 -0.50 7.68 4.15
CA SER A 116 -0.72 8.71 5.17
C SER A 116 0.41 8.75 6.22
N GLY A 117 1.43 7.90 6.12
CA GLY A 117 2.58 7.85 7.01
C GLY A 117 2.37 7.03 8.29
N TYR A 118 1.27 6.29 8.40
CA TYR A 118 1.03 5.38 9.53
C TYR A 118 1.75 4.04 9.33
N ARG A 119 2.26 3.50 10.44
CA ARG A 119 2.86 2.17 10.52
C ARG A 119 1.97 1.23 11.35
N ILE A 120 1.84 0.00 10.90
CA ILE A 120 1.07 -1.09 11.49
C ILE A 120 2.08 -2.23 11.70
N ASP A 121 2.40 -2.52 12.96
CA ASP A 121 3.30 -3.61 13.39
C ASP A 121 2.50 -4.76 13.99
#